data_AF-A0A1G6SBJ5-F1
#
_entry.id   AF-A0A1G6SBJ5-F1
#
_cell.length_a   1.000
_cell.length_b   1.000
_cell.length_c   1.000
_cell.angle_alpha   90.00
_cell.angle_beta   90.00
_cell.angle_gamma   90.00
#
_symmetry.space_group_name_H-M   'P 1'
#
loop_
_entity.id
_entity.type
_entity.pdbx_description
1 polymer ?
#
loop_
_entity_poly.entity_id
_entity_poly.type
_entity_poly.pdbx_seq_one_letter_code
_entity_poly.pdbx_strand_id
1 'polypeptide(L)'
;MTPGGVMVDGTGGLDAETRSKLVFVPCAVQDTPWLTLDQQVRIVAVASLVTGAARLLAEDPGTVITTGELARVWDLVDHAIA
;
A
#
# COMPACT_ATOMS: atom_id res chain seq x y z
N MET A 1 -15.90 -14.34 23.62
CA MET A 1 -16.08 -12.88 23.43
C MET A 1 -16.17 -12.62 21.95
N THR A 2 -17.27 -12.04 21.47
CA THR A 2 -17.38 -11.56 20.09
C THR A 2 -16.42 -10.38 19.93
N PRO A 3 -15.57 -10.33 18.89
CA PRO A 3 -14.71 -9.17 18.67
C PRO A 3 -15.60 -7.94 18.49
N GLY A 4 -15.53 -7.00 19.43
CA GLY A 4 -16.25 -5.74 19.30
C GLY A 4 -15.61 -4.90 18.21
N GLY A 5 -16.39 -4.51 17.21
CA GLY A 5 -15.98 -3.57 16.16
C GLY A 5 -17.19 -2.76 15.71
N VAL A 6 -17.06 -1.44 15.72
CA VAL A 6 -18.04 -0.54 15.10
C VAL A 6 -17.71 -0.45 13.63
N MET A 7 -18.70 -0.74 12.78
CA MET A 7 -18.58 -0.54 11.34
C MET A 7 -18.61 0.97 11.09
N VAL A 8 -17.46 1.54 10.76
CA VAL A 8 -17.34 2.96 10.42
C VAL A 8 -17.50 3.07 8.91
N ASP A 9 -18.37 3.97 8.47
CA ASP A 9 -18.56 4.23 7.05
C ASP A 9 -17.24 4.76 6.46
N GLY A 10 -16.83 4.22 5.31
CA GLY A 10 -15.53 4.51 4.66
C GLY A 10 -15.44 5.93 4.09
N THR A 11 -16.41 6.80 4.36
CA THR A 11 -16.45 8.17 3.83
C THR A 11 -15.45 9.11 4.51
N GLY A 12 -14.81 8.67 5.61
CA GLY A 12 -13.74 9.39 6.29
C GLY A 12 -12.39 9.26 5.57
N GLY A 13 -12.25 9.91 4.41
CA GLY A 13 -10.96 10.03 3.73
C GLY A 13 -9.93 10.78 4.58
N LEU A 14 -8.65 10.47 4.38
CA LEU A 14 -7.53 11.12 5.08
C LEU A 14 -7.51 12.64 4.81
N ASP A 15 -7.09 13.44 5.81
CA ASP A 15 -6.91 14.87 5.63
C ASP A 15 -5.84 15.20 4.56
N ALA A 16 -5.86 16.43 4.05
CA ALA A 16 -4.98 16.85 2.97
C ALA A 16 -3.49 16.79 3.36
N GLU A 17 -3.16 16.99 4.63
CA GLU A 17 -1.79 16.92 5.13
C GLU A 17 -1.26 15.48 5.02
N THR A 18 -2.04 14.51 5.48
CA THR A 18 -1.70 13.09 5.45
C THR A 18 -1.66 12.56 4.02
N ARG A 19 -2.59 13.02 3.15
CA ARG A 19 -2.54 12.72 1.71
C ARG A 19 -1.25 13.21 1.06
N SER A 20 -0.74 14.39 1.45
CA SER A 20 0.53 14.92 0.93
C SER A 20 1.74 14.09 1.36
N LYS A 21 1.71 13.49 2.56
CA LYS A 21 2.78 12.63 3.08
C LYS A 21 2.83 11.27 2.40
N LEU A 22 1.77 10.84 1.72
CA LEU A 22 1.75 9.60 0.93
C LEU A 22 2.37 9.77 -0.48
N VAL A 23 2.90 10.94 -0.81
CA VAL A 23 3.49 11.24 -2.13
C VAL A 23 4.93 10.74 -2.30
N PHE A 24 5.57 10.23 -1.24
CA PHE A 24 6.95 9.77 -1.34
C PHE A 24 7.11 8.56 -2.28
N VAL A 25 8.08 8.66 -3.17
CA VAL A 25 8.50 7.58 -4.07
C VAL A 25 9.38 6.62 -3.27
N PRO A 26 9.21 5.30 -3.40
CA PRO A 26 10.14 4.36 -2.79
C PRO A 26 11.54 4.52 -3.37
N CYS A 27 12.51 4.76 -2.50
CA CYS A 27 13.91 4.96 -2.84
C CYS A 27 14.67 3.63 -2.80
N ALA A 28 15.48 3.35 -3.83
CA ALA A 28 16.45 2.26 -3.78
C ALA A 28 17.66 2.66 -2.92
N VAL A 29 18.12 1.77 -2.04
CA VAL A 29 19.33 1.97 -1.24
C VAL A 29 20.54 1.61 -2.08
N GLN A 30 21.40 2.60 -2.37
CA GLN A 30 22.68 2.37 -3.07
C GLN A 30 23.68 1.62 -2.15
N ASP A 31 24.69 0.99 -2.74
CA ASP A 31 25.77 0.27 -2.03
C ASP A 31 25.29 -0.86 -1.09
N THR A 32 24.35 -1.68 -1.56
CA THR A 32 23.89 -2.89 -0.87
C THR A 32 24.49 -4.15 -1.50
N PRO A 33 25.76 -4.51 -1.22
CA PRO A 33 26.43 -5.65 -1.83
C PRO A 33 25.79 -7.00 -1.47
N TRP A 34 24.92 -7.02 -0.45
CA TRP A 34 24.17 -8.19 -0.01
C TRP A 34 22.82 -8.37 -0.73
N LEU A 35 22.39 -7.41 -1.56
CA LEU A 35 21.17 -7.52 -2.37
C LEU A 35 21.54 -7.75 -3.83
N THR A 36 20.89 -8.74 -4.46
CA THR A 36 20.92 -8.85 -5.92
C THR A 36 20.08 -7.73 -6.54
N LEU A 37 20.35 -7.41 -7.81
CA LEU A 37 19.56 -6.43 -8.55
C LEU A 37 18.06 -6.80 -8.56
N ASP A 38 17.75 -8.09 -8.71
CA ASP A 38 16.36 -8.60 -8.66
C ASP A 38 15.70 -8.31 -7.31
N GLN A 39 16.41 -8.55 -6.20
CA GLN A 39 15.89 -8.25 -4.86
C GLN A 39 15.69 -6.73 -4.65
N GLN A 40 16.58 -5.89 -5.16
CA GLN A 40 16.41 -4.42 -5.10
C GLN A 40 15.16 -3.98 -5.88
N VAL A 41 14.94 -4.52 -7.08
CA VAL A 41 13.76 -4.21 -7.90
C VAL A 41 12.47 -4.68 -7.21
N ARG A 42 12.46 -5.89 -6.65
CA ARG A 42 11.31 -6.40 -5.88
C ARG A 42 10.98 -5.52 -4.68
N ILE A 43 11.99 -5.04 -3.93
CA ILE A 43 11.79 -4.13 -2.80
C ILE A 43 11.13 -2.82 -3.26
N VAL A 44 11.60 -2.23 -4.37
CA VAL A 44 11.01 -1.02 -4.94
C VAL A 44 9.56 -1.27 -5.39
N ALA A 45 9.30 -2.42 -6.02
CA ALA A 45 7.95 -2.80 -6.44
C ALA A 45 7.00 -2.96 -5.25
N VAL A 46 7.39 -3.71 -4.21
CA VAL A 46 6.60 -3.88 -2.98
C VAL A 46 6.34 -2.54 -2.31
N ALA A 47 7.37 -1.70 -2.14
CA ALA A 47 7.21 -0.40 -1.51
C ALA A 47 6.30 0.54 -2.33
N SER A 48 6.33 0.44 -3.66
CA SER A 48 5.42 1.18 -4.56
C SER A 48 3.98 0.73 -4.38
N LEU A 49 3.75 -0.59 -4.34
CA LEU A 49 2.42 -1.20 -4.18
C LEU A 49 1.81 -0.84 -2.81
N VAL A 50 2.58 -0.94 -1.73
CA VAL A 50 2.13 -0.58 -0.37
C VAL A 50 1.78 0.92 -0.29
N THR A 51 2.60 1.78 -0.88
CA THR A 51 2.32 3.23 -0.95
C THR A 51 1.07 3.53 -1.78
N GLY A 52 0.89 2.82 -2.90
CA GLY A 52 -0.31 2.90 -3.74
C GLY A 52 -1.58 2.44 -3.01
N ALA A 53 -1.52 1.33 -2.27
CA ALA A 53 -2.63 0.86 -1.45
C ALA A 53 -3.06 1.88 -0.39
N ALA A 54 -2.08 2.49 0.30
CA ALA A 54 -2.34 3.53 1.29
C ALA A 54 -3.03 4.75 0.67
N ARG A 55 -2.67 5.15 -0.56
CA ARG A 55 -3.32 6.24 -1.30
C ARG A 55 -4.74 5.89 -1.72
N LEU A 56 -4.97 4.70 -2.29
CA LEU A 56 -6.30 4.24 -2.67
C LEU A 56 -7.26 4.29 -1.47
N LEU A 57 -6.80 3.78 -0.31
CA LEU A 57 -7.56 3.84 0.94
C LEU A 57 -7.75 5.27 1.47
N ALA A 58 -6.81 6.17 1.20
CA ALA A 58 -6.90 7.58 1.60
C ALA A 58 -7.94 8.38 0.79
N GLU A 59 -8.16 7.99 -0.47
CA GLU A 59 -9.03 8.69 -1.42
C GLU A 59 -10.47 8.20 -1.34
N ASP A 60 -10.69 6.88 -1.44
CA ASP A 60 -12.03 6.29 -1.41
C ASP A 60 -11.97 4.84 -0.92
N PRO A 61 -11.85 4.61 0.40
CA PRO A 61 -11.70 3.27 0.94
C PRO A 61 -12.98 2.44 0.73
N GLY A 62 -14.15 3.07 0.66
CA GLY A 62 -15.42 2.38 0.39
C GLY A 62 -15.44 1.73 -0.98
N THR A 63 -15.10 2.48 -2.03
CA THR A 63 -15.03 1.95 -3.39
C THR A 63 -13.88 0.95 -3.56
N VAL A 64 -12.71 1.24 -3.01
CA VAL A 64 -11.52 0.38 -3.14
C VAL A 64 -11.72 -1.00 -2.51
N ILE A 65 -12.43 -1.07 -1.38
CA ILE A 65 -12.78 -2.34 -0.72
C ILE A 65 -13.87 -3.07 -1.53
N THR A 66 -14.93 -2.38 -1.94
CA THR A 66 -16.09 -3.00 -2.61
C THR A 66 -15.78 -3.49 -4.02
N THR A 67 -14.89 -2.83 -4.75
CA THR A 67 -14.46 -3.21 -6.11
C THR A 67 -13.29 -4.22 -6.12
N GLY A 68 -12.77 -4.57 -4.94
CA GLY A 68 -11.65 -5.50 -4.78
C GLY A 68 -10.31 -4.98 -5.28
N GLU A 69 -10.16 -3.66 -5.49
CA GLU A 69 -8.89 -3.06 -5.88
C GLU A 69 -7.79 -3.31 -4.85
N LEU A 70 -8.13 -3.21 -3.56
CA LEU A 70 -7.18 -3.51 -2.48
C LEU A 70 -6.70 -4.97 -2.52
N ALA A 71 -7.60 -5.92 -2.79
CA ALA A 71 -7.25 -7.33 -2.87
C ALA A 71 -6.26 -7.59 -4.02
N ARG A 72 -6.48 -6.99 -5.19
CA ARG A 72 -5.56 -7.09 -6.34
C ARG A 72 -4.18 -6.52 -6.03
N VAL A 73 -4.09 -5.42 -5.26
CA VAL A 73 -2.80 -4.87 -4.84
C VAL A 73 -2.07 -5.83 -3.90
N TRP A 74 -2.79 -6.50 -2.99
CA TRP A 74 -2.17 -7.52 -2.12
C TRP A 74 -1.70 -8.76 -2.90
N ASP A 75 -2.46 -9.23 -3.89
CA ASP A 75 -2.02 -10.33 -4.77
C ASP A 75 -0.72 -9.99 -5.50
N LEU A 76 -0.56 -8.74 -5.95
CA LEU A 76 0.67 -8.23 -6.57
C LEU A 76 1.85 -8.18 -5.58
N VAL A 77 1.58 -7.82 -4.32
CA VAL A 77 2.59 -7.84 -3.25
C VAL A 77 3.04 -9.27 -2.96
N ASP A 78 2.10 -10.21 -2.81
CA ASP A 78 2.40 -11.62 -2.60
C ASP A 78 3.25 -12.19 -3.74
N HIS A 79 2.91 -11.84 -4.99
CA HIS A 79 3.70 -12.23 -6.15
C HIS A 79 5.12 -11.65 -6.15
N ALA A 80 5.30 -10.40 -5.72
CA ALA A 80 6.61 -9.76 -5.68
C ALA A 80 7.52 -10.32 -4.56
N ILE A 81 6.93 -10.83 -3.47
CA ILE A 81 7.64 -11.39 -2.32
C ILE A 81 8.00 -12.87 -2.51
N ALA A 82 7.21 -13.64 -3.28
CA ALA A 82 7.42 -15.05 -3.58
C ALA A 82 8.66 -15.34 -4.45
#